data_AF-A0A6C1NHL9-F1
#
_entry.id   AF-A0A6C1NHL9-F1
#
_cell.length_a   1.000
_cell.length_b   1.000
_cell.length_c   1.000
_cell.angle_alpha   90.00
_cell.angle_beta   90.00
_cell.angle_gamma   90.00
#
_symmetry.space_group_name_H-M   'P 1'
#
loop_
_entity.id
_entity.type
_entity.pdbx_description
1 polymer ?
#
loop_
_entity_poly.entity_id
_entity_poly.type
_entity_poly.pdbx_seq_one_letter_code
_entity_poly.pdbx_strand_id
1 'polypeptide(L)'
;MRGRGRAAAGLSRGPGIRPPLVLLLLGLVLGLTACDDATPVLFDAPAQVLAHPSSGGGASGDGVVGEVVADAPGVRVLDASGNAASGARVVFQVVDGDGELGTTEVRADPSGIARPTDWVLGPAMGRQTVEARIPGVGEVRLHVEARAGPPSEMGVARSPAASGPAGVLLAEPATVRVTDRFGNPVRDQAVEFVVTEGGGEVQPPVAVTDETGRARMESWTLGPSPGLNRVEARSEGVSPVVLEIDGTDAPPIQVVAVHVNQGNRELTGTPAVAGRGGLLRVFPVGGQVDGGPLRARIVLHHDGTPFRTEEAVLAAPPKPAQPSLNELGASWNLELEDHEVRPGLGIRVELLTEEGDEVPLLPVGGGGGVEPVAVEELAPFRLVLFPIRTTVQGLTGSITSGNAETFLADTRRWIPATELEWEVRPPFVTDQDMSTDAGWLDLLSDLQATRGAEGATDQYYHGIVPDFPGIRYGGLAYVPAGASSPFRSGLTYDRLPQAVGTLAHELGHNLGRRHAPCGSPAGVDVNFPHSNAGIGGPGWDVLAGEIRFPSGHHDYMSYC
;
A
#
# COMPACT_ATOMS: atom_id res chain seq x y z
N MET A 1 54.68 -30.96 -46.14
CA MET A 1 55.13 -29.60 -45.74
C MET A 1 55.17 -29.53 -44.21
N ARG A 2 56.17 -28.84 -43.62
CA ARG A 2 56.32 -28.39 -42.20
C ARG A 2 55.72 -29.29 -41.07
N GLY A 3 56.44 -29.86 -40.11
CA GLY A 3 57.89 -29.94 -39.85
C GLY A 3 58.29 -29.52 -38.42
N ARG A 4 59.16 -30.35 -37.77
CA ARG A 4 59.84 -30.17 -36.46
C ARG A 4 58.99 -30.46 -35.19
N GLY A 5 59.47 -31.20 -34.17
CA GLY A 5 60.58 -32.18 -34.15
C GLY A 5 61.24 -32.43 -32.76
N ARG A 6 61.84 -33.64 -32.61
CA ARG A 6 62.85 -34.08 -31.59
C ARG A 6 62.38 -34.22 -30.12
N ALA A 7 62.99 -35.04 -29.25
CA ALA A 7 63.82 -36.28 -29.29
C ALA A 7 63.97 -36.72 -27.80
N ALA A 8 63.77 -37.97 -27.35
CA ALA A 8 64.49 -39.24 -27.60
C ALA A 8 65.91 -39.36 -26.98
N ALA A 9 66.07 -40.36 -26.08
CA ALA A 9 67.31 -40.98 -25.54
C ALA A 9 68.29 -40.09 -24.75
N GLY A 10 68.93 -40.52 -23.65
CA GLY A 10 69.24 -41.86 -23.17
C GLY A 10 70.78 -42.10 -23.16
N LEU A 11 71.36 -42.30 -21.97
CA LEU A 11 72.65 -42.95 -21.67
C LEU A 11 73.98 -42.37 -22.24
N SER A 12 74.91 -41.98 -21.34
CA SER A 12 76.06 -42.84 -20.93
C SER A 12 77.35 -42.10 -20.50
N ARG A 13 78.23 -42.81 -19.77
CA ARG A 13 79.69 -42.64 -19.57
C ARG A 13 80.20 -41.49 -18.65
N GLY A 14 81.06 -41.88 -17.67
CA GLY A 14 82.12 -41.02 -17.08
C GLY A 14 83.41 -41.11 -17.93
N PRO A 15 84.65 -41.03 -17.38
CA PRO A 15 85.09 -40.77 -15.98
C PRO A 15 86.23 -39.70 -15.85
N GLY A 16 86.79 -39.51 -14.65
CA GLY A 16 88.06 -38.75 -14.40
C GLY A 16 87.88 -37.22 -14.31
N ILE A 17 88.77 -36.42 -13.70
CA ILE A 17 90.21 -36.59 -13.36
C ILE A 17 90.54 -35.93 -11.98
N ARG A 18 91.57 -36.45 -11.30
CA ARG A 18 92.22 -36.05 -10.01
C ARG A 18 93.59 -35.35 -10.30
N PRO A 19 94.51 -35.04 -9.35
CA PRO A 19 94.50 -34.68 -7.90
C PRO A 19 95.26 -33.31 -7.74
N PRO A 20 96.20 -32.98 -6.79
CA PRO A 20 96.70 -33.57 -5.51
C PRO A 20 96.82 -32.51 -4.35
N LEU A 21 97.59 -32.60 -3.25
CA LEU A 21 98.59 -33.56 -2.69
C LEU A 21 98.68 -33.42 -1.13
N VAL A 22 99.51 -34.28 -0.50
CA VAL A 22 100.14 -34.21 0.86
C VAL A 22 99.23 -34.64 2.03
N LEU A 23 99.38 -35.79 2.72
CA LEU A 23 100.50 -36.67 3.12
C LEU A 23 101.31 -36.22 4.36
N LEU A 24 100.98 -36.75 5.55
CA LEU A 24 101.85 -37.24 6.66
C LEU A 24 100.91 -37.61 7.84
N LEU A 25 100.77 -38.87 8.30
CA LEU A 25 101.65 -39.76 9.08
C LEU A 25 101.48 -39.68 10.62
N LEU A 26 100.87 -40.76 11.15
CA LEU A 26 101.08 -41.44 12.45
C LEU A 26 101.16 -40.66 13.79
N GLY A 27 100.39 -41.13 14.78
CA GLY A 27 100.63 -40.88 16.22
C GLY A 27 99.50 -41.36 17.13
N LEU A 28 99.58 -42.58 17.66
CA LEU A 28 98.58 -43.20 18.54
C LEU A 28 98.91 -42.94 20.04
N VAL A 29 98.01 -42.29 20.80
CA VAL A 29 97.99 -42.34 22.28
C VAL A 29 96.53 -42.37 22.79
N LEU A 30 96.33 -42.96 23.97
CA LEU A 30 95.07 -43.43 24.54
C LEU A 30 94.03 -42.35 24.89
N GLY A 31 92.78 -42.69 24.58
CA GLY A 31 91.55 -42.58 25.38
C GLY A 31 91.45 -41.59 26.55
N LEU A 32 90.50 -40.66 26.40
CA LEU A 32 89.68 -40.08 27.46
C LEU A 32 88.28 -39.83 26.89
N THR A 33 87.23 -40.18 27.64
CA THR A 33 85.84 -39.97 27.24
C THR A 33 85.46 -38.50 27.42
N ALA A 34 85.02 -37.84 26.35
CA ALA A 34 84.36 -36.55 26.39
C ALA A 34 82.98 -36.67 25.72
N CYS A 35 81.96 -36.10 26.34
CA CYS A 35 80.63 -36.00 25.74
C CYS A 35 80.66 -35.03 24.55
N ASP A 36 79.96 -35.36 23.47
CA ASP A 36 79.54 -34.36 22.49
C ASP A 36 78.44 -33.52 23.14
N ASP A 37 78.81 -32.34 23.66
CA ASP A 37 77.86 -31.33 24.09
C ASP A 37 77.12 -30.77 22.87
N ALA A 38 75.90 -31.27 22.65
CA ALA A 38 74.94 -30.55 21.83
C ALA A 38 74.70 -29.18 22.49
N THR A 39 75.15 -28.11 21.84
CA THR A 39 74.88 -26.74 22.29
C THR A 39 73.37 -26.58 22.51
N PRO A 40 72.89 -26.26 23.73
CA PRO A 40 71.47 -26.03 23.94
C PRO A 40 71.07 -24.83 23.09
N VAL A 41 70.03 -25.00 22.27
CA VAL A 41 69.36 -23.87 21.62
C VAL A 41 68.80 -23.02 22.76
N LEU A 42 69.41 -21.86 23.04
CA LEU A 42 68.83 -20.91 23.98
C LEU A 42 67.52 -20.43 23.38
N PHE A 43 66.41 -20.85 23.97
CA PHE A 43 65.12 -20.22 23.74
C PHE A 43 65.15 -18.85 24.42
N ASP A 44 64.97 -17.78 23.65
CA ASP A 44 64.86 -16.43 24.22
C ASP A 44 63.64 -16.38 25.15
N ALA A 45 63.87 -15.88 26.36
CA ALA A 45 62.85 -15.89 27.40
C ALA A 45 61.67 -14.96 27.01
N PRO A 46 60.42 -15.44 27.03
CA PRO A 46 59.27 -14.62 26.67
C PRO A 46 59.11 -13.47 27.68
N ALA A 47 58.88 -12.26 27.17
CA ALA A 47 58.70 -11.04 27.95
C ALA A 47 57.41 -10.28 27.60
N GLN A 48 56.82 -10.53 26.43
CA GLN A 48 55.52 -9.97 26.04
C GLN A 48 54.67 -11.00 25.30
N VAL A 49 53.35 -10.91 25.48
CA VAL A 49 52.34 -11.68 24.74
C VAL A 49 51.27 -10.72 24.21
N LEU A 50 51.01 -10.80 22.91
CA LEU A 50 50.10 -9.89 22.19
C LEU A 50 49.11 -10.71 21.35
N ALA A 51 47.89 -10.20 21.15
CA ALA A 51 46.94 -10.83 20.23
C ALA A 51 47.53 -10.89 18.81
N HIS A 52 47.45 -12.05 18.16
CA HIS A 52 47.81 -12.24 16.77
C HIS A 52 46.54 -12.56 15.95
N PRO A 53 46.25 -11.81 14.88
CA PRO A 53 45.06 -12.02 14.08
C PRO A 53 45.00 -13.41 13.43
N SER A 54 43.81 -13.87 13.04
CA SER A 54 43.63 -14.91 12.02
C SER A 54 44.41 -14.52 10.74
N SER A 55 44.73 -15.48 9.87
CA SER A 55 45.35 -15.15 8.56
C SER A 55 44.50 -14.22 7.69
N GLY A 56 43.19 -14.08 7.97
CA GLY A 56 42.30 -13.07 7.40
C GLY A 56 42.50 -11.62 7.87
N GLY A 57 43.32 -11.35 8.89
CA GLY A 57 43.78 -9.99 9.23
C GLY A 57 43.10 -9.29 10.43
N GLY A 58 42.25 -9.99 11.20
CA GLY A 58 41.61 -9.46 12.41
C GLY A 58 41.94 -10.27 13.67
N ALA A 59 42.03 -9.63 14.84
CA ALA A 59 42.20 -10.31 16.14
C ALA A 59 40.96 -11.13 16.57
N SER A 60 39.88 -10.99 15.81
CA SER A 60 38.61 -11.70 15.91
C SER A 60 38.47 -12.60 14.69
N GLY A 61 38.19 -13.88 14.89
CA GLY A 61 37.81 -14.80 13.81
C GLY A 61 36.29 -14.98 13.72
N ASP A 62 35.84 -15.74 12.73
CA ASP A 62 34.45 -16.15 12.56
C ASP A 62 34.35 -17.68 12.38
N GLY A 63 33.26 -18.28 12.86
CA GLY A 63 33.11 -19.74 12.85
C GLY A 63 31.67 -20.21 12.98
N VAL A 64 31.48 -21.53 13.08
CA VAL A 64 30.19 -22.21 13.15
C VAL A 64 30.12 -23.01 14.46
N VAL A 65 28.99 -22.93 15.17
CA VAL A 65 28.80 -23.65 16.45
C VAL A 65 29.00 -25.16 16.30
N GLY A 66 29.75 -25.76 17.24
CA GLY A 66 30.09 -27.18 17.22
C GLY A 66 31.02 -27.61 16.08
N GLU A 67 31.70 -26.68 15.40
CA GLU A 67 32.75 -26.97 14.41
C GLU A 67 34.11 -26.43 14.85
N VAL A 68 35.18 -26.96 14.25
CA VAL A 68 36.56 -26.50 14.50
C VAL A 68 36.78 -25.14 13.81
N VAL A 69 37.34 -24.17 14.54
CA VAL A 69 37.75 -22.87 13.98
C VAL A 69 38.94 -23.07 13.03
N ALA A 70 38.68 -23.07 11.73
CA ALA A 70 39.68 -23.37 10.70
C ALA A 70 40.86 -22.38 10.63
N ASP A 71 40.65 -21.11 11.02
CA ASP A 71 41.69 -20.07 11.13
C ASP A 71 41.57 -19.36 12.49
N ALA A 72 41.91 -20.08 13.55
CA ALA A 72 41.81 -19.55 14.90
C ALA A 72 42.78 -18.37 15.15
N PRO A 73 42.34 -17.28 15.82
CA PRO A 73 43.25 -16.26 16.31
C PRO A 73 44.27 -16.87 17.28
N GLY A 74 45.44 -16.26 17.38
CA GLY A 74 46.54 -16.73 18.21
C GLY A 74 47.17 -15.63 19.04
N VAL A 75 48.37 -15.89 19.56
CA VAL A 75 49.22 -14.86 20.16
C VAL A 75 50.58 -14.78 19.48
N ARG A 76 51.15 -13.58 19.50
CA ARG A 76 52.55 -13.32 19.20
C ARG A 76 53.31 -13.18 20.51
N VAL A 77 54.39 -13.95 20.65
CA VAL A 77 55.25 -13.97 21.81
C VAL A 77 56.59 -13.32 21.47
N LEU A 78 56.98 -12.33 22.25
CA LEU A 78 58.22 -11.58 22.05
C LEU A 78 59.14 -11.70 23.27
N ASP A 79 60.45 -11.67 23.02
CA ASP A 79 61.48 -11.55 24.05
C ASP A 79 61.58 -10.11 24.61
N ALA A 80 62.50 -9.89 25.55
CA ALA A 80 62.74 -8.55 26.12
C ALA A 80 63.34 -7.53 25.13
N SER A 81 63.84 -7.98 23.97
CA SER A 81 64.44 -7.18 22.92
C SER A 81 63.47 -6.86 21.76
N GLY A 82 62.28 -7.48 21.75
CA GLY A 82 61.28 -7.38 20.68
C GLY A 82 61.41 -8.43 19.56
N ASN A 83 62.29 -9.43 19.71
CA ASN A 83 62.42 -10.57 18.80
C ASN A 83 61.34 -11.63 19.06
N ALA A 84 61.15 -12.54 18.11
CA ALA A 84 60.26 -13.69 18.26
C ALA A 84 60.78 -14.70 19.31
N ALA A 85 60.03 -14.91 20.40
CA ALA A 85 60.35 -15.91 21.42
C ALA A 85 59.94 -17.32 20.95
N SER A 86 60.70 -17.87 20.01
CA SER A 86 60.50 -19.22 19.46
C SER A 86 60.47 -20.29 20.56
N GLY A 87 59.58 -21.28 20.42
CA GLY A 87 59.45 -22.39 21.36
C GLY A 87 58.77 -22.05 22.70
N ALA A 88 58.45 -20.78 22.97
CA ALA A 88 57.76 -20.36 24.19
C ALA A 88 56.42 -21.09 24.38
N ARG A 89 56.14 -21.54 25.61
CA ARG A 89 54.90 -22.28 25.93
C ARG A 89 53.77 -21.30 26.21
N VAL A 90 52.68 -21.42 25.45
CA VAL A 90 51.42 -20.71 25.68
C VAL A 90 50.36 -21.72 26.11
N VAL A 91 49.65 -21.41 27.19
CA VAL A 91 48.52 -22.21 27.69
C VAL A 91 47.22 -21.55 27.22
N PHE A 92 46.34 -22.31 26.58
CA PHE A 92 45.04 -21.87 26.09
C PHE A 92 43.91 -22.48 26.93
N GLN A 93 42.90 -21.68 27.25
CA GLN A 93 41.72 -22.08 28.00
C GLN A 93 40.46 -21.42 27.42
N VAL A 94 39.38 -22.18 27.20
CA VAL A 94 38.06 -21.62 26.91
C VAL A 94 37.52 -20.93 28.17
N VAL A 95 37.13 -19.66 28.05
CA VAL A 95 36.62 -18.85 29.16
C VAL A 95 35.21 -18.30 28.94
N ASP A 96 34.66 -18.46 27.72
CA ASP A 96 33.31 -18.03 27.35
C ASP A 96 32.84 -18.84 26.12
N GLY A 97 31.56 -19.24 26.08
CA GLY A 97 30.95 -19.93 24.94
C GLY A 97 30.93 -21.46 24.95
N ASP A 98 31.36 -22.13 26.03
CA ASP A 98 31.26 -23.59 26.24
C ASP A 98 31.87 -24.49 25.14
N GLY A 99 32.87 -23.98 24.42
CA GLY A 99 33.67 -24.75 23.46
C GLY A 99 34.72 -25.66 24.07
N GLU A 100 35.44 -26.42 23.23
CA GLU A 100 36.50 -27.35 23.62
C GLU A 100 37.82 -27.05 22.89
N LEU A 101 38.95 -27.28 23.56
CA LEU A 101 40.29 -27.22 22.98
C LEU A 101 40.92 -28.61 23.06
N GLY A 102 41.20 -29.23 21.90
CA GLY A 102 41.94 -30.50 21.87
C GLY A 102 43.39 -30.35 22.38
N THR A 103 44.01 -29.19 22.15
CA THR A 103 45.34 -28.84 22.68
C THR A 103 45.30 -27.55 23.51
N THR A 104 45.53 -27.69 24.82
CA THR A 104 45.62 -26.57 25.77
C THR A 104 47.03 -26.02 25.95
N GLU A 105 48.07 -26.67 25.40
CA GLU A 105 49.44 -26.17 25.42
C GLU A 105 50.05 -26.15 24.02
N VAL A 106 50.36 -24.95 23.51
CA VAL A 106 51.00 -24.77 22.20
C VAL A 106 52.35 -24.10 22.38
N ARG A 107 53.33 -24.48 21.56
CA ARG A 107 54.62 -23.78 21.49
C ARG A 107 54.62 -22.77 20.36
N ALA A 108 55.13 -21.58 20.63
CA ALA A 108 55.35 -20.56 19.61
C ALA A 108 56.30 -21.09 18.51
N ASP A 109 55.94 -20.83 17.26
CA ASP A 109 56.73 -21.20 16.09
C ASP A 109 58.00 -20.32 15.94
N PRO A 110 58.86 -20.53 14.93
CA PRO A 110 60.05 -19.69 14.71
C PRO A 110 59.77 -18.21 14.42
N SER A 111 58.52 -17.82 14.13
CA SER A 111 58.08 -16.42 13.99
C SER A 111 57.48 -15.84 15.28
N GLY A 112 57.40 -16.66 16.34
CA GLY A 112 56.87 -16.30 17.65
C GLY A 112 55.35 -16.44 17.73
N ILE A 113 54.70 -17.16 16.82
CA ILE A 113 53.24 -17.30 16.79
C ILE A 113 52.82 -18.62 17.43
N ALA A 114 51.85 -18.58 18.34
CA ALA A 114 51.16 -19.75 18.88
C ALA A 114 49.65 -19.63 18.61
N ARG A 115 49.03 -20.70 18.08
CA ARG A 115 47.60 -20.80 17.77
C ARG A 115 47.05 -22.16 18.21
N PRO A 116 45.84 -22.26 18.78
CA PRO A 116 45.14 -23.53 18.87
C PRO A 116 44.71 -23.96 17.45
N THR A 117 44.89 -25.23 17.10
CA THR A 117 44.50 -25.78 15.78
C THR A 117 43.25 -26.65 15.84
N ASP A 118 42.71 -26.84 17.04
CA ASP A 118 41.63 -27.77 17.38
C ASP A 118 40.67 -27.17 18.41
N TRP A 119 40.43 -25.85 18.30
CA TRP A 119 39.34 -25.19 19.02
C TRP A 119 38.00 -25.49 18.34
N VAL A 120 37.15 -26.24 19.02
CA VAL A 120 35.74 -26.45 18.66
C VAL A 120 34.89 -25.39 19.36
N LEU A 121 34.05 -24.67 18.61
CA LEU A 121 33.10 -23.72 19.21
C LEU A 121 31.98 -24.46 19.94
N GLY A 122 31.52 -23.94 21.07
CA GLY A 122 30.39 -24.49 21.81
C GLY A 122 29.04 -24.21 21.12
N PRO A 123 27.93 -24.64 21.72
CA PRO A 123 26.62 -24.71 21.06
C PRO A 123 25.92 -23.36 20.85
N ALA A 124 26.35 -22.29 21.52
CA ALA A 124 25.68 -20.98 21.49
C ALA A 124 26.29 -20.03 20.45
N MET A 125 25.44 -19.30 19.71
CA MET A 125 25.88 -18.22 18.82
C MET A 125 26.48 -17.02 19.56
N GLY A 126 27.21 -16.20 18.82
CA GLY A 126 27.83 -14.96 19.27
C GLY A 126 29.27 -15.15 19.74
N ARG A 127 29.78 -14.17 20.46
CA ARG A 127 31.19 -14.08 20.83
C ARG A 127 31.60 -15.16 21.82
N GLN A 128 32.38 -16.15 21.35
CA GLN A 128 33.04 -17.13 22.21
C GLN A 128 34.50 -16.72 22.44
N THR A 129 35.06 -17.02 23.62
CA THR A 129 36.36 -16.47 24.05
C THR A 129 37.31 -17.56 24.56
N VAL A 130 38.55 -17.55 24.06
CA VAL A 130 39.68 -18.31 24.58
C VAL A 130 40.71 -17.35 25.16
N GLU A 131 41.22 -17.67 26.34
CA GLU A 131 42.33 -16.97 26.97
C GLU A 131 43.65 -17.69 26.68
N ALA A 132 44.64 -16.95 26.22
CA ALA A 132 46.01 -17.39 25.97
C ALA A 132 46.93 -16.80 27.04
N ARG A 133 47.57 -17.66 27.84
CA ARG A 133 48.35 -17.28 29.02
C ARG A 133 49.80 -17.77 28.91
N ILE A 134 50.74 -16.91 29.26
CA ILE A 134 52.14 -17.29 29.49
C ILE A 134 52.46 -17.02 30.97
N PRO A 135 52.70 -18.07 31.79
CA PRO A 135 52.99 -17.92 33.21
C PRO A 135 54.15 -16.95 33.48
N GLY A 136 53.92 -15.96 34.33
CA GLY A 136 54.90 -14.93 34.67
C GLY A 136 55.08 -13.80 33.65
N VAL A 137 54.36 -13.82 32.51
CA VAL A 137 54.47 -12.81 31.44
C VAL A 137 53.15 -12.06 31.22
N GLY A 138 52.03 -12.77 31.03
CA GLY A 138 50.73 -12.13 30.79
C GLY A 138 49.65 -13.06 30.24
N GLU A 139 48.48 -12.47 29.97
CA GLU A 139 47.30 -13.12 29.40
C GLU A 139 46.70 -12.25 28.29
N VAL A 140 46.12 -12.89 27.26
CA VAL A 140 45.42 -12.24 26.15
C VAL A 140 44.12 -12.99 25.88
N ARG A 141 43.01 -12.26 25.72
CA ARG A 141 41.73 -12.85 25.29
C ARG A 141 41.57 -12.74 23.79
N LEU A 142 41.34 -13.89 23.16
CA LEU A 142 41.07 -14.08 21.76
C LEU A 142 39.61 -14.49 21.61
N HIS A 143 38.92 -14.01 20.59
CA HIS A 143 37.49 -14.31 20.42
C HIS A 143 37.15 -14.63 18.97
N VAL A 144 36.08 -15.42 18.83
CA VAL A 144 35.48 -15.79 17.55
C VAL A 144 33.98 -15.54 17.65
N GLU A 145 33.40 -14.93 16.62
CA GLU A 145 31.95 -14.81 16.50
C GLU A 145 31.38 -16.11 15.92
N ALA A 146 30.66 -16.86 16.74
CA ALA A 146 30.01 -18.11 16.36
C ALA A 146 28.66 -17.84 15.67
N ARG A 147 28.50 -18.35 14.44
CA ARG A 147 27.22 -18.39 13.72
C ARG A 147 26.52 -19.71 13.94
N ALA A 148 25.20 -19.74 13.71
CA ALA A 148 24.41 -20.98 13.72
C ALA A 148 25.00 -22.04 12.77
N GLY A 149 24.79 -23.30 13.13
CA GLY A 149 25.10 -24.44 12.28
C GLY A 149 24.23 -24.51 11.02
N PRO A 150 24.48 -25.52 10.15
CA PRO A 150 23.56 -25.83 9.07
C PRO A 150 22.12 -26.05 9.58
N PRO A 151 21.10 -25.69 8.78
CA PRO A 151 19.70 -26.01 9.07
C PRO A 151 19.52 -27.47 9.48
N SER A 152 18.75 -27.70 10.53
CA SER A 152 18.46 -29.05 11.05
C SER A 152 16.98 -29.25 11.38
N GLU A 153 16.29 -28.21 11.84
CA GLU A 153 14.88 -28.27 12.24
C GLU A 153 14.11 -27.07 11.68
N MET A 154 12.83 -27.29 11.35
CA MET A 154 11.88 -26.24 10.99
C MET A 154 10.59 -26.49 11.76
N GLY A 155 10.01 -25.42 12.31
CA GLY A 155 8.75 -25.48 13.04
C GLY A 155 7.84 -24.30 12.73
N VAL A 156 6.55 -24.46 13.03
CA VAL A 156 5.57 -23.36 12.92
C VAL A 156 5.84 -22.34 14.04
N ALA A 157 6.23 -21.13 13.65
CA ALA A 157 6.42 -20.01 14.57
C ALA A 157 5.13 -19.21 14.80
N ARG A 158 4.23 -19.21 13.79
CA ARG A 158 2.86 -18.70 13.86
C ARG A 158 1.98 -19.53 12.92
N SER A 159 0.98 -20.20 13.47
CA SER A 159 -0.02 -20.92 12.69
C SER A 159 -0.94 -19.95 11.94
N PRO A 160 -1.53 -20.34 10.80
CA PRO A 160 -2.67 -19.64 10.23
C PRO A 160 -3.89 -19.76 11.17
N ALA A 161 -5.00 -19.11 10.82
CA ALA A 161 -6.30 -19.44 11.40
C ALA A 161 -6.64 -20.92 11.14
N ALA A 162 -7.43 -21.54 12.02
CA ALA A 162 -7.86 -22.94 11.85
C ALA A 162 -8.83 -23.10 10.67
N SER A 163 -9.61 -22.06 10.37
CA SER A 163 -10.51 -22.01 9.22
C SER A 163 -10.63 -20.60 8.65
N GLY A 164 -11.09 -20.51 7.41
CA GLY A 164 -11.40 -19.25 6.73
C GLY A 164 -12.31 -19.48 5.52
N PRO A 165 -13.02 -18.46 5.01
CA PRO A 165 -13.91 -18.66 3.86
C PRO A 165 -13.13 -18.95 2.58
N ALA A 166 -13.63 -19.88 1.77
CA ALA A 166 -13.02 -20.24 0.49
C ALA A 166 -12.83 -19.01 -0.42
N GLY A 167 -11.69 -18.96 -1.10
CA GLY A 167 -11.29 -17.85 -1.98
C GLY A 167 -10.83 -16.56 -1.28
N VAL A 168 -10.93 -16.46 0.04
CA VAL A 168 -10.62 -15.22 0.77
C VAL A 168 -9.12 -15.15 1.14
N LEU A 169 -8.55 -13.95 1.05
CA LEU A 169 -7.23 -13.63 1.59
C LEU A 169 -7.26 -13.69 3.13
N LEU A 170 -6.39 -14.52 3.71
CA LEU A 170 -6.23 -14.60 5.16
C LEU A 170 -5.61 -13.30 5.69
N ALA A 171 -6.26 -12.71 6.69
CA ALA A 171 -5.79 -11.50 7.36
C ALA A 171 -4.43 -11.68 8.06
N GLU A 172 -4.12 -12.90 8.50
CA GLU A 172 -2.90 -13.23 9.25
C GLU A 172 -2.27 -14.53 8.73
N PRO A 173 -1.36 -14.42 7.74
CA PRO A 173 -0.71 -15.57 7.15
C PRO A 173 0.39 -16.15 8.07
N ALA A 174 0.76 -17.40 7.80
CA ALA A 174 1.62 -18.20 8.65
C ALA A 174 3.09 -17.74 8.68
N THR A 175 3.86 -18.26 9.63
CA THR A 175 5.31 -18.04 9.72
C THR A 175 5.98 -19.30 10.23
N VAL A 176 7.06 -19.72 9.57
CA VAL A 176 7.91 -20.83 10.04
C VAL A 176 9.23 -20.28 10.59
N ARG A 177 9.89 -21.07 11.43
CA ARG A 177 11.23 -20.77 11.96
C ARG A 177 12.16 -21.95 11.68
N VAL A 178 13.36 -21.66 11.21
CA VAL A 178 14.43 -22.62 10.96
C VAL A 178 15.50 -22.50 12.04
N THR A 179 15.97 -23.64 12.54
CA THR A 179 17.05 -23.73 13.53
C THR A 179 18.08 -24.78 13.17
N ASP A 180 19.29 -24.60 13.71
CA ASP A 180 20.34 -25.62 13.68
C ASP A 180 20.07 -26.74 14.72
N ARG A 181 20.97 -27.73 14.76
CA ARG A 181 20.93 -28.88 15.68
C ARG A 181 21.03 -28.52 17.18
N PHE A 182 21.32 -27.27 17.51
CA PHE A 182 21.42 -26.75 18.88
C PHE A 182 20.27 -25.79 19.23
N GLY A 183 19.31 -25.57 18.31
CA GLY A 183 18.16 -24.67 18.49
C GLY A 183 18.45 -23.20 18.17
N ASN A 184 19.65 -22.88 17.66
CA ASN A 184 19.98 -21.51 17.24
C ASN A 184 19.22 -21.16 15.95
N PRO A 185 18.71 -19.93 15.81
CA PRO A 185 18.07 -19.50 14.56
C PRO A 185 19.07 -19.46 13.41
N VAL A 186 18.71 -20.09 12.28
CA VAL A 186 19.48 -19.93 11.03
C VAL A 186 18.89 -18.78 10.25
N ARG A 187 19.70 -17.74 10.00
CA ARG A 187 19.35 -16.59 9.15
C ARG A 187 19.76 -16.83 7.70
N ASP A 188 19.20 -16.03 6.79
CA ASP A 188 19.48 -16.03 5.35
C ASP A 188 19.17 -17.37 4.63
N GLN A 189 18.55 -18.34 5.32
CA GLN A 189 18.03 -19.59 4.75
C GLN A 189 16.77 -19.33 3.93
N ALA A 190 16.73 -19.86 2.70
CA ALA A 190 15.55 -19.83 1.84
C ALA A 190 14.51 -20.89 2.25
N VAL A 191 13.24 -20.48 2.28
CA VAL A 191 12.07 -21.32 2.52
C VAL A 191 11.09 -21.13 1.36
N GLU A 192 10.75 -22.21 0.67
CA GLU A 192 9.74 -22.26 -0.39
C GLU A 192 8.38 -22.66 0.20
N PHE A 193 7.32 -21.91 -0.10
CA PHE A 193 5.94 -22.22 0.29
C PHE A 193 5.17 -22.78 -0.91
N VAL A 194 4.92 -24.08 -0.89
CA VAL A 194 4.26 -24.79 -1.99
C VAL A 194 2.82 -25.11 -1.61
N VAL A 195 1.84 -24.56 -2.34
CA VAL A 195 0.44 -24.98 -2.24
C VAL A 195 0.34 -26.43 -2.76
N THR A 196 -0.11 -27.33 -1.90
CA THR A 196 -0.21 -28.78 -2.19
C THR A 196 -1.66 -29.28 -2.23
N GLU A 197 -2.61 -28.53 -1.67
CA GLU A 197 -4.04 -28.84 -1.68
C GLU A 197 -4.88 -27.56 -1.62
N GLY A 198 -6.15 -27.62 -2.04
CA GLY A 198 -7.09 -26.50 -2.09
C GLY A 198 -6.98 -25.61 -3.34
N GLY A 199 -5.77 -25.39 -3.85
CA GLY A 199 -5.54 -24.63 -5.09
C GLY A 199 -5.57 -23.10 -4.92
N GLY A 200 -5.30 -22.61 -3.71
CA GLY A 200 -5.10 -21.19 -3.41
C GLY A 200 -3.74 -20.64 -3.87
N GLU A 201 -3.39 -19.45 -3.42
CA GLU A 201 -2.13 -18.75 -3.77
C GLU A 201 -1.42 -18.21 -2.51
N VAL A 202 -0.08 -18.23 -2.52
CA VAL A 202 0.78 -17.65 -1.47
C VAL A 202 1.76 -16.67 -2.12
N GLN A 203 1.93 -15.48 -1.54
CA GLN A 203 2.98 -14.54 -1.94
C GLN A 203 3.81 -14.05 -0.74
N PRO A 204 5.13 -13.88 -0.89
CA PRO A 204 5.95 -14.47 -1.96
C PRO A 204 6.00 -16.01 -1.81
N PRO A 205 6.14 -16.78 -2.91
CA PRO A 205 6.27 -18.23 -2.86
C PRO A 205 7.62 -18.70 -2.29
N VAL A 206 8.61 -17.80 -2.17
CA VAL A 206 9.87 -18.04 -1.47
C VAL A 206 10.13 -16.86 -0.54
N ALA A 207 10.42 -17.14 0.72
CA ALA A 207 10.87 -16.16 1.71
C ALA A 207 12.24 -16.56 2.27
N VAL A 208 12.98 -15.58 2.79
CA VAL A 208 14.28 -15.78 3.43
C VAL A 208 14.15 -15.52 4.93
N THR A 209 14.84 -16.33 5.74
CA THR A 209 14.79 -16.23 7.20
C THR A 209 15.50 -14.99 7.75
N ASP A 210 14.83 -14.29 8.67
CA ASP A 210 15.39 -13.14 9.39
C ASP A 210 16.43 -13.52 10.46
N GLU A 211 16.95 -12.53 11.20
CA GLU A 211 17.90 -12.72 12.31
C GLU A 211 17.36 -13.62 13.45
N THR A 212 16.02 -13.78 13.54
CA THR A 212 15.36 -14.69 14.50
C THR A 212 15.07 -16.08 13.91
N GLY A 213 15.52 -16.31 12.67
CA GLY A 213 15.37 -17.54 11.90
C GLY A 213 13.99 -17.70 11.27
N ARG A 214 13.19 -16.63 11.14
CA ARG A 214 11.80 -16.69 10.70
C ARG A 214 11.62 -16.33 9.23
N ALA A 215 10.89 -17.18 8.50
CA ALA A 215 10.43 -16.91 7.14
C ALA A 215 8.90 -16.80 7.14
N ARG A 216 8.37 -15.74 6.52
CA ARG A 216 6.95 -15.38 6.52
C ARG A 216 6.43 -15.25 5.09
N MET A 217 5.24 -15.82 4.86
CA MET A 217 4.38 -15.49 3.72
C MET A 217 3.66 -14.15 4.00
N GLU A 218 3.65 -13.23 3.05
CA GLU A 218 3.00 -11.91 3.18
C GLU A 218 1.48 -12.00 2.95
N SER A 219 1.05 -12.93 2.10
CA SER A 219 -0.35 -13.24 1.83
C SER A 219 -0.56 -14.75 1.59
N TRP A 220 -1.75 -15.23 1.95
CA TRP A 220 -2.25 -16.55 1.54
C TRP A 220 -3.75 -16.42 1.26
N THR A 221 -4.14 -16.62 0.01
CA THR A 221 -5.54 -16.69 -0.44
C THR A 221 -5.95 -18.16 -0.51
N LEU A 222 -7.08 -18.51 0.10
CA LEU A 222 -7.59 -19.89 0.04
C LEU A 222 -8.07 -20.27 -1.36
N GLY A 223 -8.11 -21.58 -1.63
CA GLY A 223 -8.74 -22.13 -2.83
C GLY A 223 -10.21 -21.75 -2.96
N PRO A 224 -10.76 -21.72 -4.19
CA PRO A 224 -12.10 -21.20 -4.46
C PRO A 224 -13.23 -22.04 -3.85
N SER A 225 -12.98 -23.32 -3.59
CA SER A 225 -13.95 -24.27 -3.01
C SER A 225 -13.69 -24.52 -1.52
N PRO A 226 -14.75 -24.77 -0.72
CA PRO A 226 -14.62 -25.27 0.65
C PRO A 226 -13.87 -26.61 0.70
N GLY A 227 -13.17 -26.86 1.81
CA GLY A 227 -12.35 -28.04 2.03
C GLY A 227 -10.92 -27.73 2.47
N LEU A 228 -10.11 -28.77 2.63
CA LEU A 228 -8.76 -28.68 3.15
C LEU A 228 -7.86 -27.87 2.20
N ASN A 229 -7.19 -26.85 2.75
CA ASN A 229 -6.19 -26.05 2.06
C ASN A 229 -4.83 -26.30 2.73
N ARG A 230 -3.81 -26.60 1.93
CA ARG A 230 -2.52 -27.11 2.43
C ARG A 230 -1.34 -26.42 1.76
N VAL A 231 -0.45 -25.85 2.57
CA VAL A 231 0.82 -25.27 2.15
C VAL A 231 1.97 -26.02 2.83
N GLU A 232 2.94 -26.46 2.05
CA GLU A 232 4.14 -27.12 2.53
C GLU A 232 5.31 -26.12 2.48
N ALA A 233 5.89 -25.80 3.64
CA ALA A 233 7.10 -25.01 3.75
C ALA A 233 8.33 -25.94 3.65
N ARG A 234 9.17 -25.71 2.64
CA ARG A 234 10.34 -26.53 2.29
C ARG A 234 11.62 -25.73 2.42
N SER A 235 12.68 -26.36 2.91
CA SER A 235 14.04 -25.81 2.98
C SER A 235 15.04 -26.93 2.71
N GLU A 236 16.17 -26.62 2.09
CA GLU A 236 17.29 -27.57 1.99
C GLU A 236 17.77 -27.97 3.39
N GLY A 237 18.16 -29.24 3.56
CA GLY A 237 18.68 -29.79 4.81
C GLY A 237 17.64 -30.13 5.90
N VAL A 238 16.36 -29.76 5.72
CA VAL A 238 15.35 -29.84 6.78
C VAL A 238 14.09 -30.59 6.32
N SER A 239 13.43 -31.30 7.24
CA SER A 239 12.11 -31.88 6.95
C SER A 239 11.06 -30.79 6.71
N PRO A 240 10.19 -30.92 5.69
CA PRO A 240 9.15 -29.92 5.41
C PRO A 240 8.14 -29.77 6.55
N VAL A 241 7.63 -28.55 6.71
CA VAL A 241 6.53 -28.24 7.64
C VAL A 241 5.25 -28.03 6.86
N VAL A 242 4.19 -28.72 7.27
CA VAL A 242 2.86 -28.57 6.68
C VAL A 242 2.05 -27.54 7.47
N LEU A 243 1.39 -26.65 6.74
CA LEU A 243 0.40 -25.69 7.22
C LEU A 243 -0.96 -26.05 6.62
N GLU A 244 -1.97 -26.18 7.47
CA GLU A 244 -3.33 -26.59 7.10
C GLU A 244 -4.34 -25.57 7.59
N ILE A 245 -5.42 -25.39 6.81
CA ILE A 245 -6.57 -24.57 7.15
C ILE A 245 -7.82 -25.13 6.47
N ASP A 246 -8.93 -25.18 7.20
CA ASP A 246 -10.22 -25.60 6.65
C ASP A 246 -10.89 -24.42 5.93
N GLY A 247 -11.03 -24.55 4.60
CA GLY A 247 -11.85 -23.65 3.80
C GLY A 247 -13.33 -23.88 4.10
N THR A 248 -14.01 -22.90 4.67
CA THR A 248 -15.47 -22.93 4.86
C THR A 248 -16.18 -22.37 3.65
N ASP A 249 -17.50 -22.53 3.57
CA ASP A 249 -18.33 -21.80 2.63
C ASP A 249 -18.01 -20.29 2.66
N ALA A 250 -17.90 -19.69 1.48
CA ALA A 250 -17.89 -18.23 1.37
C ALA A 250 -19.22 -17.68 1.91
N PRO A 251 -19.23 -16.52 2.59
CA PRO A 251 -20.50 -15.89 2.97
C PRO A 251 -21.35 -15.69 1.71
N PRO A 252 -22.67 -15.97 1.74
CA PRO A 252 -23.53 -15.82 0.57
C PRO A 252 -23.51 -14.38 0.07
N ILE A 253 -23.79 -14.18 -1.22
CA ILE A 253 -24.00 -12.84 -1.78
C ILE A 253 -25.13 -12.16 -0.99
N GLN A 254 -24.89 -10.92 -0.58
CA GLN A 254 -25.89 -10.04 0.03
C GLN A 254 -25.84 -8.68 -0.65
N VAL A 255 -26.98 -8.01 -0.79
CA VAL A 255 -26.97 -6.57 -1.11
C VAL A 255 -27.05 -5.78 0.18
N VAL A 256 -26.09 -4.87 0.38
CA VAL A 256 -25.99 -4.02 1.58
C VAL A 256 -26.50 -2.60 1.37
N ALA A 257 -26.64 -2.16 0.12
CA ALA A 257 -27.19 -0.85 -0.21
C ALA A 257 -27.83 -0.83 -1.62
N VAL A 258 -28.84 0.01 -1.77
CA VAL A 258 -29.36 0.48 -3.05
C VAL A 258 -29.39 2.01 -3.03
N HIS A 259 -28.99 2.64 -4.12
CA HIS A 259 -28.80 4.08 -4.20
C HIS A 259 -29.13 4.56 -5.62
N VAL A 260 -29.83 5.69 -5.76
CA VAL A 260 -29.97 6.40 -7.04
C VAL A 260 -29.08 7.65 -7.02
N ASN A 261 -28.01 7.63 -7.80
CA ASN A 261 -27.15 8.79 -8.00
C ASN A 261 -27.81 9.79 -8.98
N GLN A 262 -28.10 11.00 -8.52
CA GLN A 262 -28.52 12.16 -9.34
C GLN A 262 -27.59 13.37 -9.16
N GLY A 263 -26.43 13.12 -8.55
CA GLY A 263 -25.50 14.06 -7.94
C GLY A 263 -24.59 13.30 -6.97
N ASN A 264 -23.74 13.99 -6.21
CA ASN A 264 -22.93 13.38 -5.16
C ASN A 264 -23.78 12.98 -3.95
N ARG A 265 -23.50 11.81 -3.36
CA ARG A 265 -24.31 11.16 -2.33
C ARG A 265 -23.48 10.17 -1.51
N GLU A 266 -23.80 10.05 -0.22
CA GLU A 266 -23.34 8.95 0.64
C GLU A 266 -24.19 7.68 0.41
N LEU A 267 -23.75 6.54 0.96
CA LEU A 267 -24.39 5.22 0.75
C LEU A 267 -25.84 5.13 1.28
N THR A 268 -26.26 5.98 2.21
CA THR A 268 -27.61 6.01 2.78
C THR A 268 -28.06 7.44 3.10
N GLY A 269 -29.36 7.63 3.32
CA GLY A 269 -29.89 8.80 4.03
C GLY A 269 -30.40 9.98 3.20
N THR A 270 -30.14 10.05 1.90
CA THR A 270 -30.67 11.13 1.03
C THR A 270 -31.64 10.57 -0.02
N PRO A 271 -32.91 10.99 -0.06
CA PRO A 271 -33.88 10.58 -1.09
C PRO A 271 -33.51 11.06 -2.49
N ALA A 272 -33.91 10.33 -3.53
CA ALA A 272 -33.86 10.81 -4.91
C ALA A 272 -34.93 11.90 -5.13
N VAL A 273 -34.68 12.83 -6.04
CA VAL A 273 -35.63 13.86 -6.47
C VAL A 273 -36.53 13.28 -7.55
N ALA A 274 -37.85 13.40 -7.38
CA ALA A 274 -38.82 12.96 -8.39
C ALA A 274 -38.66 13.75 -9.70
N GLY A 275 -38.94 13.11 -10.84
CA GLY A 275 -38.89 13.74 -12.17
C GLY A 275 -37.48 13.94 -12.73
N ARG A 276 -36.47 13.28 -12.17
CA ARG A 276 -35.06 13.46 -12.53
C ARG A 276 -34.37 12.10 -12.66
N GLY A 277 -33.85 11.79 -13.83
CA GLY A 277 -33.13 10.55 -14.11
C GLY A 277 -31.85 10.42 -13.30
N GLY A 278 -31.30 9.22 -13.25
CA GLY A 278 -30.15 8.92 -12.40
C GLY A 278 -29.60 7.51 -12.60
N LEU A 279 -28.46 7.22 -11.99
CA LEU A 279 -27.89 5.88 -11.99
C LEU A 279 -28.32 5.14 -10.72
N LEU A 280 -29.20 4.15 -10.85
CA LEU A 280 -29.47 3.17 -9.82
C LEU A 280 -28.26 2.26 -9.66
N ARG A 281 -27.78 2.10 -8.43
CA ARG A 281 -26.65 1.27 -8.06
C ARG A 281 -27.04 0.33 -6.94
N VAL A 282 -26.80 -0.96 -7.14
CA VAL A 282 -27.07 -2.04 -6.20
C VAL A 282 -25.72 -2.63 -5.80
N PHE A 283 -25.41 -2.66 -4.51
CA PHE A 283 -24.08 -3.01 -4.00
C PHE A 283 -24.06 -4.43 -3.40
N PRO A 284 -23.65 -5.46 -4.17
CA PRO A 284 -23.39 -6.78 -3.63
C PRO A 284 -22.08 -6.83 -2.83
N VAL A 285 -22.08 -7.61 -1.75
CA VAL A 285 -20.89 -8.03 -1.00
C VAL A 285 -20.96 -9.54 -0.73
N GLY A 286 -19.81 -10.15 -0.45
CA GLY A 286 -19.67 -11.60 -0.24
C GLY A 286 -19.61 -12.41 -1.55
N GLY A 287 -19.84 -13.72 -1.43
CA GLY A 287 -19.93 -14.68 -2.53
C GLY A 287 -18.61 -15.22 -3.11
N GLN A 288 -18.74 -16.35 -3.83
CA GLN A 288 -17.62 -17.17 -4.31
C GLN A 288 -16.59 -16.46 -5.19
N VAL A 289 -15.36 -16.97 -5.17
CA VAL A 289 -14.16 -16.41 -5.82
C VAL A 289 -13.79 -17.21 -7.08
N ASP A 290 -14.70 -18.02 -7.60
CA ASP A 290 -14.58 -18.85 -8.81
C ASP A 290 -14.39 -18.03 -10.12
N GLY A 291 -14.05 -16.75 -10.03
CA GLY A 291 -13.68 -15.85 -11.14
C GLY A 291 -14.83 -15.41 -12.05
N GLY A 292 -15.98 -16.08 -11.96
CA GLY A 292 -17.17 -15.80 -12.76
C GLY A 292 -17.85 -14.45 -12.46
N PRO A 293 -18.48 -13.82 -13.47
CA PRO A 293 -19.25 -12.59 -13.30
C PRO A 293 -20.52 -12.84 -12.47
N LEU A 294 -20.88 -11.90 -11.60
CA LEU A 294 -22.14 -11.98 -10.86
C LEU A 294 -23.29 -11.43 -11.70
N ARG A 295 -24.32 -12.26 -11.92
CA ARG A 295 -25.54 -11.87 -12.63
C ARG A 295 -26.68 -11.67 -11.64
N ALA A 296 -27.40 -10.57 -11.79
CA ALA A 296 -28.64 -10.35 -11.05
C ALA A 296 -29.75 -9.86 -11.97
N ARG A 297 -30.97 -10.29 -11.67
CA ARG A 297 -32.18 -9.66 -12.20
C ARG A 297 -32.60 -8.54 -11.26
N ILE A 298 -32.77 -7.36 -11.82
CA ILE A 298 -33.30 -6.17 -11.15
C ILE A 298 -34.73 -5.96 -11.66
N VAL A 299 -35.70 -5.94 -10.75
CA VAL A 299 -37.11 -5.68 -11.09
C VAL A 299 -37.54 -4.39 -10.40
N LEU A 300 -37.81 -3.35 -11.19
CA LEU A 300 -38.32 -2.08 -10.72
C LEU A 300 -39.85 -2.13 -10.62
N HIS A 301 -40.35 -1.58 -9.51
CA HIS A 301 -41.76 -1.57 -9.15
C HIS A 301 -42.22 -0.13 -8.87
N HIS A 302 -43.49 0.12 -9.12
CA HIS A 302 -44.19 1.34 -8.71
C HIS A 302 -45.44 0.92 -7.93
N ASP A 303 -45.55 1.36 -6.67
CA ASP A 303 -46.60 0.94 -5.73
C ASP A 303 -46.77 -0.59 -5.65
N GLY A 304 -45.65 -1.32 -5.66
CA GLY A 304 -45.61 -2.78 -5.62
C GLY A 304 -45.94 -3.48 -6.95
N THR A 305 -46.23 -2.75 -8.03
CA THR A 305 -46.46 -3.32 -9.37
C THR A 305 -45.19 -3.25 -10.20
N PRO A 306 -44.66 -4.37 -10.75
CA PRO A 306 -43.45 -4.33 -11.58
C PRO A 306 -43.72 -3.59 -12.90
N PHE A 307 -42.79 -2.71 -13.30
CA PHE A 307 -42.87 -1.96 -14.57
C PHE A 307 -41.66 -2.15 -15.48
N ARG A 308 -40.50 -2.55 -14.94
CA ARG A 308 -39.28 -2.80 -15.72
C ARG A 308 -38.47 -3.94 -15.08
N THR A 309 -37.89 -4.79 -15.92
CA THR A 309 -37.04 -5.92 -15.52
C THR A 309 -35.79 -5.90 -16.37
N GLU A 310 -34.62 -5.95 -15.74
CA GLU A 310 -33.31 -5.87 -16.39
C GLU A 310 -32.36 -6.92 -15.81
N GLU A 311 -31.49 -7.49 -16.63
CA GLU A 311 -30.39 -8.35 -16.15
C GLU A 311 -29.09 -7.55 -16.12
N ALA A 312 -28.54 -7.38 -14.91
CA ALA A 312 -27.30 -6.68 -14.67
C ALA A 312 -26.14 -7.67 -14.44
N VAL A 313 -24.97 -7.36 -15.00
CA VAL A 313 -23.77 -8.19 -14.93
C VAL A 313 -22.63 -7.40 -14.28
N LEU A 314 -22.04 -7.97 -13.23
CA LEU A 314 -20.83 -7.47 -12.61
C LEU A 314 -19.64 -8.32 -13.06
N ALA A 315 -18.68 -7.71 -13.74
CA ALA A 315 -17.44 -8.39 -14.14
C ALA A 315 -16.49 -8.60 -12.94
N ALA A 316 -15.61 -9.60 -13.01
CA ALA A 316 -14.57 -9.84 -12.01
C ALA A 316 -13.26 -9.08 -12.35
N PRO A 317 -12.31 -8.83 -11.42
CA PRO A 317 -12.24 -9.17 -9.97
C PRO A 317 -11.93 -7.94 -9.07
N PRO A 318 -11.55 -8.12 -7.78
CA PRO A 318 -12.09 -9.04 -6.79
C PRO A 318 -13.41 -8.49 -6.21
N LYS A 319 -14.24 -9.35 -5.64
CA LYS A 319 -15.53 -8.93 -5.07
C LYS A 319 -15.28 -8.12 -3.78
N PRO A 320 -15.83 -6.89 -3.65
CA PRO A 320 -15.57 -6.07 -2.48
C PRO A 320 -16.08 -6.72 -1.19
N ALA A 321 -15.25 -6.78 -0.16
CA ALA A 321 -15.67 -7.17 1.19
C ALA A 321 -16.52 -6.09 1.88
N GLN A 322 -16.59 -4.89 1.29
CA GLN A 322 -17.33 -3.71 1.72
C GLN A 322 -17.79 -2.94 0.47
N PRO A 323 -18.95 -2.26 0.46
CA PRO A 323 -19.45 -1.56 -0.72
C PRO A 323 -18.52 -0.40 -1.13
N SER A 324 -18.13 -0.33 -2.41
CA SER A 324 -17.31 0.77 -2.96
C SER A 324 -18.15 1.71 -3.84
N LEU A 325 -18.38 2.94 -3.38
CA LEU A 325 -18.98 3.98 -4.21
C LEU A 325 -18.05 4.36 -5.39
N ASN A 326 -16.74 4.31 -5.21
CA ASN A 326 -15.75 4.86 -6.15
C ASN A 326 -15.43 3.94 -7.34
N GLU A 327 -16.09 2.78 -7.44
CA GLU A 327 -15.88 1.81 -8.52
C GLU A 327 -17.22 1.39 -9.13
N LEU A 328 -17.41 1.61 -10.43
CA LEU A 328 -18.60 1.08 -11.13
C LEU A 328 -18.60 -0.45 -11.19
N GLY A 329 -17.41 -1.09 -11.19
CA GLY A 329 -17.24 -2.54 -11.13
C GLY A 329 -17.53 -3.16 -9.75
N ALA A 330 -17.91 -2.35 -8.75
CA ALA A 330 -18.31 -2.79 -7.42
C ALA A 330 -19.83 -2.80 -7.18
N SER A 331 -20.64 -2.46 -8.20
CA SER A 331 -22.09 -2.44 -8.11
C SER A 331 -22.76 -2.85 -9.42
N TRP A 332 -23.91 -3.52 -9.36
CA TRP A 332 -24.79 -3.58 -10.51
C TRP A 332 -25.39 -2.20 -10.75
N ASN A 333 -25.36 -1.71 -11.99
CA ASN A 333 -25.75 -0.34 -12.34
C ASN A 333 -26.87 -0.37 -13.38
N LEU A 334 -27.87 0.50 -13.23
CA LEU A 334 -29.01 0.64 -14.13
C LEU A 334 -29.37 2.12 -14.27
N GLU A 335 -29.46 2.63 -15.49
CA GLU A 335 -29.92 4.00 -15.73
C GLU A 335 -31.45 4.09 -15.62
N LEU A 336 -31.91 5.07 -14.86
CA LEU A 336 -33.31 5.43 -14.66
C LEU A 336 -33.64 6.71 -15.43
N GLU A 337 -34.75 6.68 -16.17
CA GLU A 337 -35.32 7.85 -16.83
C GLU A 337 -36.06 8.77 -15.85
N ASP A 338 -36.22 10.05 -16.21
CA ASP A 338 -36.92 11.07 -15.41
C ASP A 338 -38.29 10.61 -14.89
N HIS A 339 -39.03 9.87 -15.72
CA HIS A 339 -40.39 9.41 -15.41
C HIS A 339 -40.46 8.15 -14.55
N GLU A 340 -39.35 7.41 -14.44
CA GLU A 340 -39.23 6.22 -13.57
C GLU A 340 -38.93 6.62 -12.12
N VAL A 341 -38.22 7.74 -11.91
CA VAL A 341 -37.88 8.27 -10.58
C VAL A 341 -39.04 9.09 -10.03
N ARG A 342 -39.91 8.44 -9.26
CA ARG A 342 -41.09 9.07 -8.61
C ARG A 342 -41.43 8.37 -7.28
N PRO A 343 -42.19 9.02 -6.38
CA PRO A 343 -42.69 8.37 -5.16
C PRO A 343 -43.38 7.03 -5.46
N GLY A 344 -43.21 6.05 -4.57
CA GLY A 344 -43.67 4.68 -4.79
C GLY A 344 -42.72 3.79 -5.60
N LEU A 345 -41.57 4.32 -6.08
CA LEU A 345 -40.51 3.49 -6.68
C LEU A 345 -39.98 2.47 -5.66
N GLY A 346 -39.81 1.23 -6.12
CA GLY A 346 -39.20 0.15 -5.35
C GLY A 346 -38.45 -0.84 -6.23
N ILE A 347 -37.65 -1.69 -5.61
CA ILE A 347 -36.75 -2.63 -6.26
C ILE A 347 -36.88 -4.03 -5.67
N ARG A 348 -36.76 -5.05 -6.52
CA ARG A 348 -36.41 -6.43 -6.13
C ARG A 348 -35.12 -6.81 -6.85
N VAL A 349 -34.26 -7.58 -6.18
CA VAL A 349 -33.01 -8.09 -6.76
C VAL A 349 -32.91 -9.58 -6.49
N GLU A 350 -32.69 -10.35 -7.55
CA GLU A 350 -32.53 -11.81 -7.54
C GLU A 350 -31.15 -12.13 -8.14
N LEU A 351 -30.31 -12.90 -7.43
CA LEU A 351 -29.08 -13.46 -8.00
C LEU A 351 -29.46 -14.60 -8.97
N LEU A 352 -28.82 -14.62 -10.14
CA LEU A 352 -28.96 -15.70 -11.11
C LEU A 352 -27.73 -16.62 -10.98
N THR A 353 -27.92 -17.87 -10.57
CA THR A 353 -26.82 -18.85 -10.44
C THR A 353 -26.42 -19.44 -11.80
N GLU A 354 -25.29 -20.15 -11.86
CA GLU A 354 -24.88 -20.86 -13.08
C GLU A 354 -25.81 -22.05 -13.40
N GLU A 355 -26.47 -22.65 -12.39
CA GLU A 355 -27.51 -23.67 -12.60
C GLU A 355 -28.83 -23.08 -13.14
N GLY A 356 -28.98 -21.75 -13.14
CA GLY A 356 -30.21 -21.05 -13.52
C GLY A 356 -31.21 -20.87 -12.39
N ASP A 357 -30.81 -21.12 -11.13
CA ASP A 357 -31.64 -20.83 -9.96
C ASP A 357 -31.66 -19.33 -9.65
N GLU A 358 -32.74 -18.89 -9.00
CA GLU A 358 -33.02 -17.49 -8.69
C GLU A 358 -33.05 -17.28 -7.17
N VAL A 359 -32.01 -16.65 -6.62
CA VAL A 359 -31.85 -16.46 -5.17
C VAL A 359 -32.22 -15.02 -4.80
N PRO A 360 -33.32 -14.76 -4.07
CA PRO A 360 -33.74 -13.40 -3.73
C PRO A 360 -32.74 -12.73 -2.77
N LEU A 361 -32.18 -11.59 -3.20
CA LEU A 361 -31.24 -10.78 -2.41
C LEU A 361 -31.91 -9.57 -1.75
N LEU A 362 -32.93 -8.98 -2.40
CA LEU A 362 -33.69 -7.84 -1.88
C LEU A 362 -35.20 -8.00 -2.11
N PRO A 363 -36.05 -7.60 -1.14
CA PRO A 363 -35.71 -7.08 0.19
C PRO A 363 -35.05 -8.15 1.08
N VAL A 364 -34.23 -7.70 2.04
CA VAL A 364 -33.45 -8.60 2.91
C VAL A 364 -34.38 -9.51 3.70
N GLY A 365 -34.14 -10.82 3.63
CA GLY A 365 -34.99 -11.84 4.25
C GLY A 365 -35.97 -12.55 3.29
N GLY A 366 -35.96 -12.22 1.99
CA GLY A 366 -36.52 -13.09 0.94
C GLY A 366 -38.05 -13.22 0.89
N GLY A 367 -38.80 -12.41 1.64
CA GLY A 367 -40.26 -12.52 1.81
C GLY A 367 -41.13 -12.12 0.61
N GLY A 368 -40.60 -12.14 -0.62
CA GLY A 368 -41.35 -11.77 -1.84
C GLY A 368 -41.80 -10.31 -1.93
N GLY A 369 -41.29 -9.43 -1.05
CA GLY A 369 -41.64 -8.01 -1.01
C GLY A 369 -40.98 -7.18 -2.11
N VAL A 370 -40.98 -5.88 -1.89
CA VAL A 370 -40.29 -4.86 -2.70
C VAL A 370 -39.57 -3.94 -1.72
N GLU A 371 -38.27 -3.71 -1.93
CA GLU A 371 -37.49 -2.75 -1.16
C GLU A 371 -37.83 -1.33 -1.65
N PRO A 372 -38.29 -0.41 -0.79
CA PRO A 372 -38.64 0.95 -1.22
C PRO A 372 -37.38 1.76 -1.56
N VAL A 373 -37.40 2.47 -2.68
CA VAL A 373 -36.40 3.50 -2.99
C VAL A 373 -36.96 4.83 -2.53
N ALA A 374 -36.25 5.52 -1.63
CA ALA A 374 -36.69 6.83 -1.15
C ALA A 374 -36.66 7.85 -2.29
N VAL A 375 -37.84 8.37 -2.67
CA VAL A 375 -38.00 9.44 -3.66
C VAL A 375 -38.88 10.54 -3.08
N GLU A 376 -38.40 11.78 -3.11
CA GLU A 376 -39.12 12.99 -2.68
C GLU A 376 -39.49 13.86 -3.89
N GLU A 377 -40.71 14.36 -3.90
CA GLU A 377 -41.16 15.38 -4.84
C GLU A 377 -40.83 16.77 -4.26
N LEU A 378 -40.04 17.56 -4.98
CA LEU A 378 -39.64 18.89 -4.55
C LEU A 378 -40.53 19.96 -5.22
N ALA A 379 -40.75 21.08 -4.54
CA ALA A 379 -41.42 22.22 -5.15
C ALA A 379 -40.65 22.69 -6.41
N PRO A 380 -41.33 23.06 -7.51
CA PRO A 380 -40.69 23.59 -8.70
C PRO A 380 -39.79 24.79 -8.38
N PHE A 381 -38.61 24.83 -9.00
CA PHE A 381 -37.67 25.90 -8.82
C PHE A 381 -37.94 27.00 -9.86
N ARG A 382 -38.54 28.11 -9.41
CA ARG A 382 -39.10 29.16 -10.28
C ARG A 382 -38.13 30.33 -10.46
N LEU A 383 -37.64 30.52 -11.68
CA LEU A 383 -36.73 31.60 -12.05
C LEU A 383 -37.42 32.72 -12.84
N VAL A 384 -37.20 33.96 -12.43
CA VAL A 384 -37.59 35.15 -13.17
C VAL A 384 -36.30 35.86 -13.62
N LEU A 385 -36.02 35.77 -14.92
CA LEU A 385 -34.77 36.22 -15.52
C LEU A 385 -34.96 37.59 -16.18
N PHE A 386 -34.02 38.52 -15.93
CA PHE A 386 -34.07 39.88 -16.47
C PHE A 386 -32.81 40.19 -17.29
N PRO A 387 -32.93 40.60 -18.56
CA PRO A 387 -31.84 41.28 -19.25
C PRO A 387 -31.61 42.63 -18.56
N ILE A 388 -30.45 42.86 -17.95
CA ILE A 388 -30.16 44.16 -17.33
C ILE A 388 -29.76 45.15 -18.42
N ARG A 389 -30.43 46.30 -18.49
CA ARG A 389 -30.12 47.40 -19.40
C ARG A 389 -29.44 48.52 -18.62
N THR A 390 -28.14 48.70 -18.85
CA THR A 390 -27.32 49.70 -18.17
C THR A 390 -27.30 51.00 -18.96
N THR A 391 -27.73 52.12 -18.38
CA THR A 391 -27.69 53.42 -19.08
C THR A 391 -26.32 54.08 -19.02
N VAL A 392 -25.48 53.74 -18.02
CA VAL A 392 -24.11 54.26 -17.88
C VAL A 392 -23.18 53.67 -18.94
N GLN A 393 -23.17 52.34 -19.09
CA GLN A 393 -22.37 51.67 -20.13
C GLN A 393 -23.08 51.64 -21.49
N GLY A 394 -24.40 51.86 -21.54
CA GLY A 394 -25.20 51.87 -22.77
C GLY A 394 -25.44 50.48 -23.37
N LEU A 395 -25.38 49.43 -22.54
CA LEU A 395 -25.45 48.03 -22.96
C LEU A 395 -26.72 47.35 -22.43
N THR A 396 -26.98 46.12 -22.88
CA THR A 396 -28.07 45.29 -22.36
C THR A 396 -27.61 43.83 -22.38
N GLY A 397 -27.83 43.10 -21.28
CA GLY A 397 -27.45 41.70 -21.18
C GLY A 397 -28.14 40.85 -22.25
N SER A 398 -27.41 39.90 -22.82
CA SER A 398 -27.81 39.14 -24.01
C SER A 398 -28.81 38.00 -23.78
N ILE A 399 -29.37 37.86 -22.57
CA ILE A 399 -30.40 36.84 -22.33
C ILE A 399 -31.72 37.20 -23.01
N THR A 400 -32.35 36.16 -23.55
CA THR A 400 -33.63 36.17 -24.25
C THR A 400 -34.32 34.84 -23.98
N SER A 401 -35.63 34.73 -24.23
CA SER A 401 -36.31 33.42 -24.19
C SER A 401 -35.74 32.40 -25.19
N GLY A 402 -35.04 32.83 -26.23
CA GLY A 402 -34.42 31.95 -27.23
C GLY A 402 -33.07 31.35 -26.82
N ASN A 403 -32.40 31.88 -25.79
CA ASN A 403 -31.09 31.40 -25.32
C ASN A 403 -30.98 31.18 -23.81
N ALA A 404 -32.06 31.41 -23.03
CA ALA A 404 -32.08 31.15 -21.59
C ALA A 404 -31.61 29.73 -21.23
N GLU A 405 -31.95 28.73 -22.04
CA GLU A 405 -31.53 27.34 -21.82
C GLU A 405 -30.02 27.11 -21.89
N THR A 406 -29.28 27.97 -22.59
CA THR A 406 -27.81 27.97 -22.54
C THR A 406 -27.32 28.41 -21.17
N PHE A 407 -27.88 29.48 -20.59
CA PHE A 407 -27.54 29.97 -19.26
C PHE A 407 -27.95 29.00 -18.14
N LEU A 408 -29.04 28.24 -18.33
CA LEU A 408 -29.60 27.33 -17.33
C LEU A 408 -29.02 25.90 -17.37
N ALA A 409 -28.06 25.60 -18.25
CA ALA A 409 -27.56 24.23 -18.41
C ALA A 409 -26.94 23.64 -17.13
N ASP A 410 -26.01 24.36 -16.47
CA ASP A 410 -25.44 23.89 -15.20
C ASP A 410 -26.40 24.07 -14.01
N THR A 411 -27.38 24.97 -14.11
CA THR A 411 -28.48 25.05 -13.13
C THR A 411 -29.28 23.75 -13.11
N ARG A 412 -29.66 23.21 -14.28
CA ARG A 412 -30.29 21.87 -14.36
C ARG A 412 -29.38 20.78 -13.85
N ARG A 413 -28.08 20.85 -14.13
CA ARG A 413 -27.10 19.83 -13.74
C ARG A 413 -26.88 19.76 -12.23
N TRP A 414 -26.76 20.89 -11.55
CA TRP A 414 -26.31 20.94 -10.15
C TRP A 414 -27.42 21.21 -9.12
N ILE A 415 -28.48 21.94 -9.49
CA ILE A 415 -29.56 22.26 -8.54
C ILE A 415 -30.58 21.11 -8.51
N PRO A 416 -30.81 20.47 -7.34
CA PRO A 416 -31.80 19.41 -7.20
C PRO A 416 -33.21 20.03 -7.16
N ALA A 417 -33.91 19.95 -8.28
CA ALA A 417 -35.31 20.35 -8.42
C ALA A 417 -36.06 19.30 -9.27
N THR A 418 -37.34 19.09 -8.97
CA THR A 418 -38.24 18.24 -9.77
C THR A 418 -38.59 18.92 -11.10
N GLU A 419 -38.74 20.24 -11.10
CA GLU A 419 -38.97 21.03 -12.31
C GLU A 419 -38.22 22.37 -12.20
N LEU A 420 -37.72 22.86 -13.34
CA LEU A 420 -37.10 24.18 -13.50
C LEU A 420 -38.01 25.05 -14.36
N GLU A 421 -38.92 25.78 -13.72
CA GLU A 421 -39.77 26.77 -14.38
C GLU A 421 -38.97 28.07 -14.54
N TRP A 422 -38.99 28.68 -15.74
CA TRP A 422 -38.33 29.96 -15.96
C TRP A 422 -39.09 30.86 -16.92
N GLU A 423 -39.00 32.18 -16.71
CA GLU A 423 -39.42 33.20 -17.68
C GLU A 423 -38.32 34.25 -17.88
N VAL A 424 -38.24 34.82 -19.10
CA VAL A 424 -37.40 36.00 -19.37
C VAL A 424 -38.32 37.21 -19.52
N ARG A 425 -38.19 38.17 -18.61
CA ARG A 425 -39.00 39.39 -18.56
C ARG A 425 -38.42 40.53 -19.40
N PRO A 426 -39.18 41.61 -19.64
CA PRO A 426 -38.65 42.83 -20.26
C PRO A 426 -37.41 43.37 -19.50
N PRO A 427 -36.49 44.08 -20.17
CA PRO A 427 -35.23 44.48 -19.56
C PRO A 427 -35.41 45.34 -18.30
N PHE A 428 -34.70 44.96 -17.23
CA PHE A 428 -34.62 45.76 -16.01
C PHE A 428 -33.61 46.89 -16.25
N VAL A 429 -34.08 48.14 -16.20
CA VAL A 429 -33.24 49.31 -16.53
C VAL A 429 -32.58 49.83 -15.25
N THR A 430 -31.29 50.10 -15.32
CA THR A 430 -30.52 50.71 -14.23
C THR A 430 -29.59 51.81 -14.73
N ASP A 431 -29.46 52.87 -13.94
CA ASP A 431 -28.50 53.97 -14.10
C ASP A 431 -27.28 53.85 -13.18
N GLN A 432 -27.13 52.71 -12.52
CA GLN A 432 -25.99 52.38 -11.68
C GLN A 432 -24.72 52.05 -12.50
N ASP A 433 -23.55 52.37 -11.94
CA ASP A 433 -22.26 52.08 -12.58
C ASP A 433 -21.77 50.67 -12.24
N MET A 434 -22.01 49.74 -13.18
CA MET A 434 -21.59 48.32 -13.10
C MET A 434 -20.07 48.08 -13.07
N SER A 435 -19.23 49.13 -13.18
CA SER A 435 -17.78 49.02 -12.93
C SER A 435 -17.41 49.13 -11.43
N THR A 436 -18.38 49.41 -10.56
CA THR A 436 -18.16 49.68 -9.12
C THR A 436 -18.84 48.65 -8.21
N ASP A 437 -18.31 48.49 -7.00
CA ASP A 437 -18.94 47.66 -5.95
C ASP A 437 -20.35 48.17 -5.59
N ALA A 438 -20.49 49.50 -5.47
CA ALA A 438 -21.75 50.15 -5.12
C ALA A 438 -22.85 49.88 -6.16
N GLY A 439 -22.55 50.05 -7.45
CA GLY A 439 -23.55 49.86 -8.50
C GLY A 439 -24.13 48.45 -8.54
N TRP A 440 -23.31 47.41 -8.31
CA TRP A 440 -23.79 46.03 -8.23
C TRP A 440 -24.64 45.76 -6.98
N LEU A 441 -24.24 46.31 -5.83
CA LEU A 441 -25.00 46.18 -4.58
C LEU A 441 -26.36 46.89 -4.67
N ASP A 442 -26.39 48.09 -5.25
CA ASP A 442 -27.61 48.87 -5.45
C ASP A 442 -28.54 48.18 -6.44
N LEU A 443 -28.04 47.69 -7.60
CA LEU A 443 -28.85 46.93 -8.56
C LEU A 443 -29.43 45.65 -7.94
N LEU A 444 -28.64 44.91 -7.14
CA LEU A 444 -29.12 43.70 -6.46
C LEU A 444 -30.20 44.04 -5.41
N SER A 445 -30.03 45.16 -4.71
CA SER A 445 -31.02 45.70 -3.77
C SER A 445 -32.31 46.11 -4.49
N ASP A 446 -32.23 46.81 -5.63
CA ASP A 446 -33.37 47.22 -6.43
C ASP A 446 -34.15 46.00 -6.96
N LEU A 447 -33.44 44.99 -7.49
CA LEU A 447 -34.06 43.76 -7.98
C LEU A 447 -34.79 42.99 -6.86
N GLN A 448 -34.22 42.96 -5.66
CA GLN A 448 -34.85 42.38 -4.46
C GLN A 448 -36.02 43.23 -3.95
N ALA A 449 -35.98 44.55 -4.09
CA ALA A 449 -37.10 45.44 -3.78
C ALA A 449 -38.26 45.23 -4.75
N THR A 450 -37.99 45.07 -6.06
CA THR A 450 -39.00 44.69 -7.06
C THR A 450 -39.63 43.34 -6.72
N ARG A 451 -38.83 42.31 -6.43
CA ARG A 451 -39.31 41.00 -5.97
C ARG A 451 -40.27 41.13 -4.78
N GLY A 452 -39.93 41.97 -3.80
CA GLY A 452 -40.76 42.24 -2.63
C GLY A 452 -42.05 43.00 -2.97
N ALA A 453 -41.98 44.00 -3.84
CA ALA A 453 -43.13 44.82 -4.26
C ALA A 453 -44.15 44.02 -5.10
N GLU A 454 -43.69 43.04 -5.89
CA GLU A 454 -44.55 42.10 -6.62
C GLU A 454 -45.16 41.00 -5.73
N GLY A 455 -44.75 40.90 -4.45
CA GLY A 455 -45.24 39.88 -3.53
C GLY A 455 -44.75 38.47 -3.83
N ALA A 456 -43.64 38.32 -4.57
CA ALA A 456 -43.07 37.03 -4.93
C ALA A 456 -42.64 36.24 -3.66
N THR A 457 -43.06 34.98 -3.58
CA THR A 457 -42.85 34.11 -2.41
C THR A 457 -41.75 33.09 -2.68
N ASP A 458 -41.91 32.27 -3.72
CA ASP A 458 -41.05 31.16 -4.11
C ASP A 458 -40.23 31.43 -5.39
N GLN A 459 -40.51 32.52 -6.12
CA GLN A 459 -39.75 32.93 -7.29
C GLN A 459 -38.36 33.47 -6.93
N TYR A 460 -37.35 33.17 -7.72
CA TYR A 460 -35.98 33.68 -7.61
C TYR A 460 -35.76 34.69 -8.73
N TYR A 461 -35.30 35.90 -8.40
CA TYR A 461 -35.18 37.01 -9.37
C TYR A 461 -33.71 37.19 -9.77
N HIS A 462 -33.39 36.94 -11.03
CA HIS A 462 -32.00 36.91 -11.49
C HIS A 462 -31.74 37.88 -12.64
N GLY A 463 -30.80 38.81 -12.45
CA GLY A 463 -30.39 39.76 -13.47
C GLY A 463 -29.20 39.27 -14.28
N ILE A 464 -29.28 39.35 -15.61
CA ILE A 464 -28.17 39.08 -16.52
C ILE A 464 -27.57 40.41 -17.00
N VAL A 465 -26.41 40.73 -16.46
CA VAL A 465 -25.65 41.98 -16.67
C VAL A 465 -24.81 41.85 -17.95
N PRO A 466 -24.79 42.86 -18.85
CA PRO A 466 -23.92 42.81 -20.02
C PRO A 466 -22.44 42.81 -19.60
N ASP A 467 -21.62 41.96 -20.22
CA ASP A 467 -20.17 41.95 -20.06
C ASP A 467 -19.52 43.13 -20.81
N PHE A 468 -18.52 43.75 -20.18
CA PHE A 468 -17.74 44.85 -20.77
C PHE A 468 -16.36 45.01 -20.10
N PRO A 469 -15.38 45.65 -20.77
CA PRO A 469 -14.09 45.93 -20.17
C PRO A 469 -14.22 46.80 -18.91
N GLY A 470 -13.82 46.25 -17.75
CA GLY A 470 -13.96 46.92 -16.46
C GLY A 470 -15.20 46.54 -15.65
N ILE A 471 -15.99 45.54 -16.08
CA ILE A 471 -17.03 44.94 -15.26
C ILE A 471 -16.46 44.43 -13.92
N ARG A 472 -17.19 44.66 -12.83
CA ARG A 472 -16.67 44.42 -11.48
C ARG A 472 -16.74 42.96 -11.02
N TYR A 473 -17.87 42.29 -11.22
CA TYR A 473 -18.12 40.94 -10.74
C TYR A 473 -18.51 39.98 -11.88
N GLY A 474 -18.32 38.68 -11.65
CA GLY A 474 -18.91 37.62 -12.48
C GLY A 474 -20.37 37.37 -12.12
N GLY A 475 -20.65 37.34 -10.82
CA GLY A 475 -21.99 37.31 -10.25
C GLY A 475 -21.99 37.91 -8.85
N LEU A 476 -23.21 38.14 -8.33
CA LEU A 476 -23.44 38.58 -6.96
C LEU A 476 -24.88 38.25 -6.53
N ALA A 477 -25.05 37.55 -5.42
CA ALA A 477 -26.36 37.17 -4.91
C ALA A 477 -26.49 37.26 -3.39
N TYR A 478 -27.73 37.36 -2.93
CA TYR A 478 -28.03 37.24 -1.50
C TYR A 478 -27.89 35.80 -1.01
N VAL A 479 -27.27 35.64 0.17
CA VAL A 479 -27.33 34.41 0.97
C VAL A 479 -28.42 34.59 2.05
N PRO A 480 -29.61 33.96 1.92
CA PRO A 480 -30.67 34.10 2.90
C PRO A 480 -30.28 33.53 4.26
N ALA A 481 -30.61 34.24 5.33
CA ALA A 481 -30.27 33.86 6.71
C ALA A 481 -31.03 32.62 7.25
N GLY A 482 -31.95 32.06 6.46
CA GLY A 482 -32.76 30.90 6.81
C GLY A 482 -33.94 30.72 5.84
N ALA A 483 -34.72 29.65 6.02
CA ALA A 483 -35.81 29.29 5.11
C ALA A 483 -36.89 30.38 4.94
N SER A 484 -37.17 31.14 6.01
CA SER A 484 -38.15 32.24 6.02
C SER A 484 -37.63 33.58 5.46
N SER A 485 -36.36 33.65 5.04
CA SER A 485 -35.78 34.86 4.47
C SER A 485 -36.35 35.13 3.06
N PRO A 486 -36.83 36.36 2.77
CA PRO A 486 -37.34 36.73 1.45
C PRO A 486 -36.23 37.07 0.44
N PHE A 487 -34.96 37.07 0.87
CA PHE A 487 -33.80 37.43 0.05
C PHE A 487 -33.42 36.30 -0.91
N ARG A 488 -33.91 36.39 -2.16
CA ARG A 488 -33.73 35.39 -3.23
C ARG A 488 -33.57 36.07 -4.59
N SER A 489 -32.67 37.05 -4.63
CA SER A 489 -32.24 37.70 -5.85
C SER A 489 -30.74 37.51 -6.08
N GLY A 490 -30.36 37.51 -7.36
CA GLY A 490 -28.97 37.39 -7.80
C GLY A 490 -28.72 38.11 -9.12
N LEU A 491 -27.44 38.27 -9.45
CA LEU A 491 -26.93 38.88 -10.66
C LEU A 491 -25.81 38.00 -11.25
N THR A 492 -25.72 37.91 -12.56
CA THR A 492 -24.61 37.25 -13.27
C THR A 492 -24.31 38.01 -14.56
N TYR A 493 -23.06 38.07 -15.00
CA TYR A 493 -22.72 38.62 -16.31
C TYR A 493 -23.25 37.77 -17.47
N ASP A 494 -23.14 38.23 -18.71
CA ASP A 494 -23.58 37.48 -19.89
C ASP A 494 -22.43 36.82 -20.67
N ARG A 495 -21.23 36.78 -20.09
CA ARG A 495 -20.03 36.17 -20.68
C ARG A 495 -20.16 34.64 -20.76
N LEU A 496 -20.66 34.14 -21.88
CA LEU A 496 -20.69 32.70 -22.18
C LEU A 496 -19.31 32.18 -22.61
N PRO A 497 -18.91 30.95 -22.23
CA PRO A 497 -19.69 29.97 -21.47
C PRO A 497 -19.64 30.15 -19.94
N GLN A 498 -18.83 31.06 -19.39
CA GLN A 498 -18.61 31.17 -17.94
C GLN A 498 -19.91 31.48 -17.17
N ALA A 499 -20.79 32.30 -17.74
CA ALA A 499 -22.07 32.69 -17.15
C ALA A 499 -22.99 31.50 -16.80
N VAL A 500 -22.84 30.35 -17.45
CA VAL A 500 -23.65 29.15 -17.21
C VAL A 500 -23.41 28.61 -15.80
N GLY A 501 -22.14 28.36 -15.44
CA GLY A 501 -21.75 27.93 -14.11
C GLY A 501 -21.91 29.04 -13.07
N THR A 502 -21.62 30.30 -13.44
CA THR A 502 -21.81 31.45 -12.53
C THR A 502 -23.27 31.62 -12.13
N LEU A 503 -24.23 31.50 -13.04
CA LEU A 503 -25.65 31.61 -12.72
C LEU A 503 -26.07 30.54 -11.69
N ALA A 504 -25.64 29.29 -11.88
CA ALA A 504 -25.91 28.21 -10.93
C ALA A 504 -25.27 28.44 -9.55
N HIS A 505 -24.05 29.00 -9.52
CA HIS A 505 -23.34 29.38 -8.29
C HIS A 505 -24.13 30.45 -7.48
N GLU A 506 -24.56 31.51 -8.14
CA GLU A 506 -25.33 32.59 -7.50
C GLU A 506 -26.73 32.12 -7.03
N LEU A 507 -27.36 31.19 -7.75
CA LEU A 507 -28.57 30.53 -7.28
C LEU A 507 -28.30 29.62 -6.07
N GLY A 508 -27.11 28.99 -6.01
CA GLY A 508 -26.61 28.29 -4.81
C GLY A 508 -26.56 29.20 -3.59
N HIS A 509 -26.10 30.45 -3.75
CA HIS A 509 -26.22 31.47 -2.70
C HIS A 509 -27.67 31.75 -2.31
N ASN A 510 -28.60 31.93 -3.25
CA ASN A 510 -30.03 32.10 -2.94
C ASN A 510 -30.69 30.87 -2.28
N LEU A 511 -30.09 29.68 -2.40
CA LEU A 511 -30.44 28.46 -1.67
C LEU A 511 -29.77 28.37 -0.28
N GLY A 512 -29.02 29.40 0.13
CA GLY A 512 -28.36 29.49 1.44
C GLY A 512 -26.95 28.91 1.47
N ARG A 513 -26.35 28.54 0.33
CA ARG A 513 -24.98 28.02 0.28
C ARG A 513 -23.95 29.13 0.43
N ARG A 514 -22.84 28.79 1.07
CA ARG A 514 -21.62 29.60 1.15
C ARG A 514 -20.55 28.98 0.27
N HIS A 515 -19.46 29.71 0.03
CA HIS A 515 -18.39 29.23 -0.83
C HIS A 515 -17.69 27.99 -0.24
N ALA A 516 -17.39 27.01 -1.08
CA ALA A 516 -16.55 25.88 -0.72
C ALA A 516 -15.06 26.30 -0.66
N PRO A 517 -14.19 25.62 0.12
CA PRO A 517 -12.85 26.11 0.47
C PRO A 517 -11.79 25.89 -0.64
N CYS A 518 -12.03 26.35 -1.87
CA CYS A 518 -11.03 26.33 -2.95
C CYS A 518 -11.07 27.59 -3.82
N GLY A 519 -9.90 28.08 -4.23
CA GLY A 519 -9.71 29.27 -5.07
C GLY A 519 -9.77 30.62 -4.33
N SER A 520 -9.57 30.60 -3.00
CA SER A 520 -9.55 31.79 -2.12
C SER A 520 -10.82 32.67 -2.12
N PRO A 521 -12.05 32.12 -2.11
CA PRO A 521 -13.27 32.92 -2.03
C PRO A 521 -13.44 33.57 -0.65
N ALA A 522 -14.22 34.66 -0.59
CA ALA A 522 -14.65 35.25 0.67
C ALA A 522 -15.84 34.49 1.27
N GLY A 523 -16.05 34.53 2.59
CA GLY A 523 -17.26 33.95 3.20
C GLY A 523 -17.38 32.43 3.07
N VAL A 524 -16.25 31.72 3.10
CA VAL A 524 -16.13 30.25 3.08
C VAL A 524 -17.08 29.59 4.11
N ASP A 525 -17.70 28.48 3.73
CA ASP A 525 -18.37 27.59 4.67
C ASP A 525 -17.33 26.84 5.52
N VAL A 526 -17.19 27.25 6.78
CA VAL A 526 -16.28 26.64 7.75
C VAL A 526 -16.66 25.20 8.12
N ASN A 527 -17.86 24.75 7.77
CA ASN A 527 -18.34 23.39 8.01
C ASN A 527 -18.30 22.52 6.73
N PHE A 528 -17.77 23.03 5.62
CA PHE A 528 -17.69 22.24 4.38
C PHE A 528 -16.80 21.00 4.59
N PRO A 529 -17.26 19.78 4.25
CA PRO A 529 -16.61 18.53 4.69
C PRO A 529 -15.25 18.23 4.04
N HIS A 530 -14.91 18.88 2.92
CA HIS A 530 -13.67 18.63 2.17
C HIS A 530 -12.82 19.90 2.04
N SER A 531 -11.63 19.90 2.64
CA SER A 531 -10.76 21.08 2.76
C SER A 531 -10.22 21.65 1.44
N ASN A 532 -10.39 20.93 0.33
CA ASN A 532 -10.05 21.34 -1.03
C ASN A 532 -11.28 21.63 -1.91
N ALA A 533 -12.48 21.77 -1.31
CA ALA A 533 -13.76 21.81 -2.01
C ALA A 533 -14.07 20.59 -2.90
N GLY A 534 -13.35 19.47 -2.78
CA GLY A 534 -13.63 18.26 -3.55
C GLY A 534 -15.03 17.71 -3.27
N ILE A 535 -15.65 17.03 -4.24
CA ILE A 535 -17.00 16.48 -4.08
C ILE A 535 -17.07 15.27 -3.11
N GLY A 536 -15.94 14.69 -2.69
CA GLY A 536 -15.87 13.64 -1.67
C GLY A 536 -16.30 12.24 -2.13
N GLY A 537 -17.48 12.11 -2.71
CA GLY A 537 -18.02 10.89 -3.33
C GLY A 537 -18.33 11.06 -4.82
N PRO A 538 -18.67 9.99 -5.55
CA PRO A 538 -18.99 10.09 -6.96
C PRO A 538 -20.35 10.75 -7.18
N GLY A 539 -20.38 11.76 -8.05
CA GLY A 539 -21.59 12.37 -8.57
C GLY A 539 -22.09 11.71 -9.85
N TRP A 540 -23.32 12.03 -10.25
CA TRP A 540 -23.87 11.68 -11.56
C TRP A 540 -24.26 12.95 -12.32
N ASP A 541 -23.71 13.10 -13.52
CA ASP A 541 -24.04 14.16 -14.45
C ASP A 541 -25.32 13.77 -15.20
N VAL A 542 -26.47 14.18 -14.66
CA VAL A 542 -27.80 13.85 -15.19
C VAL A 542 -28.02 14.28 -16.65
N LEU A 543 -27.23 15.23 -17.17
CA LEU A 543 -27.35 15.69 -18.56
C LEU A 543 -26.41 14.94 -19.51
N ALA A 544 -25.29 14.40 -19.01
CA ALA A 544 -24.35 13.63 -19.82
C ALA A 544 -24.61 12.11 -19.77
N GLY A 545 -25.30 11.62 -18.73
CA GLY A 545 -25.39 10.18 -18.46
C GLY A 545 -24.05 9.61 -17.97
N GLU A 546 -23.27 10.38 -17.20
CA GLU A 546 -21.90 10.01 -16.81
C GLU A 546 -21.66 10.15 -15.31
N ILE A 547 -20.95 9.18 -14.72
CA ILE A 547 -20.46 9.28 -13.35
C ILE A 547 -19.24 10.22 -13.29
N ARG A 548 -19.19 11.08 -12.27
CA ARG A 548 -18.07 11.99 -11.98
C ARG A 548 -17.42 11.57 -10.67
N PHE A 549 -16.25 10.94 -10.75
CA PHE A 549 -15.50 10.52 -9.56
C PHE A 549 -14.82 11.71 -8.85
N PRO A 550 -14.53 11.62 -7.53
CA PRO A 550 -14.00 12.75 -6.75
C PRO A 550 -12.70 13.37 -7.28
N SER A 551 -11.87 12.59 -7.97
CA SER A 551 -10.60 13.07 -8.52
C SER A 551 -10.86 14.11 -9.62
N GLY A 552 -10.30 15.31 -9.46
CA GLY A 552 -10.42 16.41 -10.42
C GLY A 552 -11.76 17.14 -10.44
N HIS A 553 -12.68 16.86 -9.51
CA HIS A 553 -13.99 17.52 -9.43
C HIS A 553 -14.20 18.20 -8.07
N HIS A 554 -14.58 19.47 -8.12
CA HIS A 554 -14.90 20.30 -6.96
C HIS A 554 -16.40 20.65 -6.93
N ASP A 555 -16.87 21.08 -5.76
CA ASP A 555 -18.20 21.61 -5.57
C ASP A 555 -18.38 22.93 -6.34
N TYR A 556 -19.55 23.12 -6.95
CA TYR A 556 -19.82 24.28 -7.80
C TYR A 556 -19.83 25.62 -7.05
N MET A 557 -19.86 25.60 -5.70
CA MET A 557 -19.67 26.78 -4.84
C MET A 557 -18.19 27.13 -4.61
N SER A 558 -17.24 26.45 -5.28
CA SER A 558 -15.81 26.75 -5.25
C SER A 558 -15.37 27.58 -6.46
N TYR A 559 -14.16 28.17 -6.41
CA TYR A 559 -13.50 28.82 -7.58
C TYR A 559 -12.42 27.91 -8.21
N CYS A 560 -12.51 26.61 -7.93
CA CYS A 560 -11.83 25.47 -8.54
C CYS A 560 -12.86 24.51 -9.15
#